data_AF-A0A7G9QZR5-F1
#
_entry.id   AF-A0A7G9QZR5-F1
#
_cell.length_a   1.000
_cell.length_b   1.000
_cell.length_c   1.000
_cell.angle_alpha   90.00
_cell.angle_beta   90.00
_cell.angle_gamma   90.00
#
_symmetry.space_group_name_H-M   'P 1'
#
loop_
_entity.id
_entity.type
_entity.pdbx_description
1 polymer ?
#
loop_
_entity_poly.entity_id
_entity_poly.type
_entity_poly.pdbx_seq_one_letter_code
_entity_poly.pdbx_strand_id
1 'polypeptide(L)'
;MLFSSVTPASDSDLRNAIRVLRSQAQALDNLSGTSAADRLASYQAWASQASEVLRSAFDLVDVETLINTQRHDFLLDISQADAQLLINTAVSAEKADRSKVFRSVLDGLESMQACCDQLPDYLVVPDTNVFLHQEAYFDELDWDELAGVSANLRVMLPMAVVREIDKGKRAQAGKKVSDSNDQPVRSRARQTSKRLREMFPYVDVVKVLSNRTSVELLLDPVGHKHLEDADSEIIERAMALKTVSRKEVYIATGDGHMQFMAKVAGLKVVAFPD
;
A
#
# COMPACT_ATOMS: atom_id res chain seq x y z
N MET A 1 5.58 -4.96 -4.59
CA MET A 1 4.92 -3.68 -4.21
C MET A 1 3.98 -3.98 -3.06
N LEU A 2 3.94 -3.12 -2.04
CA LEU A 2 3.18 -3.35 -0.80
C LEU A 2 1.71 -2.91 -0.87
N PHE A 3 1.23 -2.41 -2.02
CA PHE A 3 -0.13 -1.90 -2.17
C PHE A 3 -0.72 -2.35 -3.50
N SER A 4 -1.94 -2.91 -3.43
CA SER A 4 -2.76 -3.36 -4.56
C SER A 4 -3.83 -2.32 -4.90
N SER A 5 -4.44 -2.41 -6.09
CA SER A 5 -5.58 -1.57 -6.49
C SER A 5 -6.86 -1.84 -5.69
N VAL A 6 -6.94 -3.02 -5.07
CA VAL A 6 -7.98 -3.42 -4.12
C VAL A 6 -7.27 -3.73 -2.81
N THR A 7 -7.70 -3.09 -1.73
CA THR A 7 -7.08 -3.24 -0.40
C THR A 7 -8.07 -3.84 0.59
N PRO A 8 -7.61 -4.71 1.51
CA PRO A 8 -8.46 -5.15 2.61
C PRO A 8 -8.99 -3.95 3.39
N ALA A 9 -10.22 -4.06 3.89
CA ALA A 9 -10.78 -3.09 4.83
C ALA A 9 -9.86 -2.96 6.06
N SER A 10 -9.86 -1.79 6.69
CA SER A 10 -8.89 -1.47 7.77
C SER A 10 -8.96 -2.41 8.98
N ASP A 11 -10.13 -3.00 9.23
CA ASP A 11 -10.40 -3.97 10.28
C ASP A 11 -10.19 -5.44 9.85
N SER A 12 -10.02 -5.70 8.56
CA SER A 12 -9.82 -7.04 8.00
C SER A 12 -8.34 -7.42 7.96
N ASP A 13 -8.04 -8.68 8.30
CA ASP A 13 -6.72 -9.25 8.13
C ASP A 13 -6.46 -9.61 6.66
N LEU A 14 -5.25 -9.37 6.16
CA LEU A 14 -4.86 -9.68 4.78
C LEU A 14 -5.05 -11.17 4.47
N ARG A 15 -4.72 -12.06 5.41
CA ARG A 15 -4.93 -13.51 5.25
C ARG A 15 -6.41 -13.84 5.14
N ASN A 16 -7.25 -13.17 5.91
CA ASN A 16 -8.70 -13.32 5.83
C ASN A 16 -9.23 -12.83 4.48
N ALA A 17 -8.77 -11.67 4.01
CA ALA A 17 -9.14 -11.11 2.70
C ALA A 17 -8.76 -12.04 1.55
N ILE A 18 -7.53 -12.59 1.55
CA ILE A 18 -7.08 -13.58 0.56
C ILE A 18 -7.96 -14.83 0.62
N ARG A 19 -8.22 -15.36 1.82
CA ARG A 19 -9.04 -16.56 2.02
C ARG A 19 -10.46 -16.36 1.46
N VAL A 20 -11.10 -15.24 1.80
CA VAL A 20 -12.44 -14.90 1.36
C VAL A 20 -12.49 -14.73 -0.16
N LEU A 21 -11.56 -13.95 -0.74
CA LEU A 21 -11.50 -13.72 -2.18
C LEU A 21 -11.25 -15.02 -2.96
N ARG A 22 -10.35 -15.89 -2.45
CA ARG A 22 -10.05 -17.20 -3.05
C ARG A 22 -11.28 -18.11 -3.03
N SER A 23 -12.02 -18.12 -1.93
CA SER A 23 -13.27 -18.87 -1.81
C SER A 23 -14.30 -18.42 -2.85
N GLN A 24 -14.44 -17.11 -3.08
CA GLN A 24 -15.40 -16.59 -4.06
C GLN A 24 -14.94 -16.80 -5.51
N ALA A 25 -13.64 -16.71 -5.78
CA ALA A 25 -13.06 -17.06 -7.08
C ALA A 25 -13.32 -18.54 -7.42
N GLN A 26 -13.15 -19.43 -6.45
CA GLN A 26 -13.44 -20.86 -6.64
C GLN A 26 -14.93 -21.12 -6.83
N ALA A 27 -15.81 -20.44 -6.08
CA ALA A 27 -17.25 -20.54 -6.25
C ALA A 27 -17.70 -20.09 -7.66
N LEU A 28 -17.10 -19.00 -8.18
CA LEU A 28 -17.31 -18.52 -9.54
C LEU A 28 -16.88 -19.57 -10.59
N ASP A 29 -15.68 -20.12 -10.44
CA ASP A 29 -15.14 -21.13 -11.35
C ASP A 29 -15.97 -22.42 -11.33
N ASN A 30 -16.60 -22.75 -10.19
CA ASN A 30 -17.50 -23.90 -10.02
C ASN A 30 -18.95 -23.66 -10.49
N LEU A 31 -19.31 -22.47 -10.95
CA LEU A 31 -20.66 -22.23 -11.46
C LEU A 31 -21.01 -23.20 -12.58
N SER A 32 -22.14 -23.88 -12.41
CA SER A 32 -22.69 -24.87 -13.33
C SER A 32 -24.17 -24.59 -13.62
N GLY A 33 -24.67 -25.12 -14.73
CA GLY A 33 -26.09 -25.11 -15.06
C GLY A 33 -26.34 -25.86 -16.36
N THR A 34 -27.45 -26.60 -16.41
CA THR A 34 -27.84 -27.43 -17.56
C THR A 34 -28.62 -26.67 -18.62
N SER A 35 -29.30 -25.59 -18.23
CA SER A 35 -30.01 -24.67 -19.12
C SER A 35 -29.49 -23.23 -18.99
N ALA A 36 -29.83 -22.37 -19.95
CA ALA A 36 -29.50 -20.94 -19.86
C ALA A 36 -30.14 -20.27 -18.62
N ALA A 37 -31.37 -20.66 -18.28
CA ALA A 37 -32.08 -20.20 -17.08
C ALA A 37 -31.33 -20.62 -15.80
N ASP A 38 -30.93 -21.90 -15.70
CA ASP A 38 -30.18 -22.40 -14.53
C ASP A 38 -28.85 -21.68 -14.39
N ARG A 39 -28.13 -21.45 -15.50
CA ARG A 39 -26.85 -20.75 -15.49
C ARG A 39 -26.99 -19.30 -15.04
N LEU A 40 -28.04 -18.62 -15.50
CA LEU A 40 -28.34 -17.25 -15.09
C LEU A 40 -28.68 -17.19 -13.59
N ALA A 41 -29.56 -18.08 -13.12
CA ALA A 41 -29.95 -18.15 -11.72
C ALA A 41 -28.74 -18.48 -10.82
N SER A 42 -27.90 -19.43 -11.20
CA SER A 42 -26.66 -19.77 -10.48
C SER A 42 -25.70 -18.58 -10.40
N TYR A 43 -25.54 -17.82 -11.49
CA TYR A 43 -24.70 -16.63 -11.51
C TYR A 43 -25.27 -15.52 -10.60
N GLN A 44 -26.56 -15.23 -10.70
CA GLN A 44 -27.21 -14.19 -9.89
C GLN A 44 -27.13 -14.53 -8.40
N ALA A 45 -27.38 -15.79 -8.03
CA ALA A 45 -27.25 -16.26 -6.65
C ALA A 45 -25.82 -16.12 -6.12
N TRP A 46 -24.82 -16.52 -6.93
CA TRP A 46 -23.42 -16.33 -6.57
C TRP A 46 -23.06 -14.85 -6.42
N ALA A 47 -23.47 -13.98 -7.34
CA ALA A 47 -23.12 -12.57 -7.31
C ALA A 47 -23.63 -11.90 -6.02
N SER A 48 -24.90 -12.14 -5.66
CA SER A 48 -25.48 -11.62 -4.42
C SER A 48 -24.74 -12.16 -3.17
N GLN A 49 -24.47 -13.47 -3.10
CA GLN A 49 -23.76 -14.07 -1.98
C GLN A 49 -22.30 -13.57 -1.88
N ALA A 50 -21.61 -13.47 -3.01
CA ALA A 50 -20.24 -13.01 -3.07
C ALA A 50 -20.12 -11.55 -2.59
N SER A 51 -21.04 -10.67 -3.00
CA SER A 51 -21.07 -9.29 -2.51
C SER A 51 -21.24 -9.20 -1.00
N GLU A 52 -22.10 -10.03 -0.40
CA GLU A 52 -22.30 -10.06 1.05
C GLU A 52 -21.04 -10.55 1.78
N VAL A 53 -20.46 -11.66 1.31
CA VAL A 53 -19.27 -12.25 1.95
C VAL A 53 -18.03 -11.35 1.78
N LEU A 54 -17.83 -10.75 0.61
CA LEU A 54 -16.68 -9.87 0.34
C LEU A 54 -16.71 -8.59 1.18
N ARG A 55 -17.89 -8.06 1.53
CA ARG A 55 -18.03 -6.89 2.42
C ARG A 55 -17.48 -7.12 3.82
N SER A 56 -17.27 -8.37 4.25
CA SER A 56 -16.60 -8.66 5.52
C SER A 56 -15.08 -8.43 5.48
N ALA A 57 -14.50 -8.24 4.28
CA ALA A 57 -13.06 -8.15 4.11
C ALA A 57 -12.59 -6.97 3.24
N PHE A 58 -13.49 -6.37 2.45
CA PHE A 58 -13.20 -5.29 1.51
C PHE A 58 -14.23 -4.17 1.65
N ASP A 59 -13.82 -2.95 1.35
CA ASP A 59 -14.71 -1.79 1.34
C ASP A 59 -15.74 -1.88 0.21
N LEU A 60 -16.85 -1.16 0.36
CA LEU A 60 -17.99 -1.20 -0.58
C LEU A 60 -17.56 -0.93 -2.03
N VAL A 61 -16.71 0.07 -2.25
CA VAL A 61 -16.25 0.49 -3.58
C VAL A 61 -15.47 -0.63 -4.28
N ASP A 62 -14.64 -1.36 -3.53
CA ASP A 62 -13.88 -2.48 -4.06
C ASP A 62 -14.80 -3.66 -4.40
N VAL A 63 -15.78 -3.95 -3.55
CA VAL A 63 -16.79 -5.00 -3.79
C VAL A 63 -17.60 -4.70 -5.05
N GLU A 64 -18.05 -3.45 -5.22
CA GLU A 64 -18.77 -3.02 -6.42
C GLU A 64 -17.90 -3.17 -7.67
N THR A 65 -16.62 -2.80 -7.60
CA THR A 65 -15.68 -2.97 -8.72
C THR A 65 -15.47 -4.45 -9.09
N LEU A 66 -15.46 -5.34 -8.09
CA LEU A 66 -15.27 -6.78 -8.29
C LEU A 66 -16.51 -7.45 -8.90
N ILE A 67 -17.72 -7.08 -8.47
CA ILE A 67 -18.96 -7.80 -8.80
C ILE A 67 -19.87 -7.02 -9.78
N ASN A 68 -20.10 -5.74 -9.52
CA ASN A 68 -21.16 -4.95 -10.16
C ASN A 68 -20.67 -4.34 -11.47
N THR A 69 -20.67 -5.14 -12.53
CA THR A 69 -20.31 -4.70 -13.88
C THR A 69 -21.53 -4.28 -14.70
N GLN A 70 -21.31 -3.53 -15.78
CA GLN A 70 -22.36 -3.24 -16.76
C GLN A 70 -23.00 -4.53 -17.34
N ARG A 71 -22.23 -5.62 -17.45
CA ARG A 71 -22.75 -6.89 -17.94
C ARG A 71 -23.52 -7.64 -16.84
N HIS A 72 -23.14 -7.49 -15.58
CA HIS A 72 -23.94 -7.92 -14.44
C HIS A 72 -25.31 -7.23 -14.46
N ASP A 73 -25.36 -5.91 -14.62
CA ASP A 73 -26.62 -5.16 -14.70
C ASP A 73 -27.50 -5.65 -15.85
N PHE A 74 -26.91 -5.84 -17.03
CA PHE A 74 -27.60 -6.44 -18.18
C PHE A 74 -28.17 -7.84 -17.90
N LEU A 75 -27.43 -8.67 -17.15
CA LEU A 75 -27.88 -10.01 -16.75
C LEU A 75 -28.99 -9.98 -15.68
N LEU A 76 -29.14 -8.88 -14.93
CA LEU A 76 -30.29 -8.69 -14.04
C LEU A 76 -31.56 -8.31 -14.82
N ASP A 77 -31.41 -7.52 -15.87
CA ASP A 77 -32.53 -6.98 -16.66
C ASP A 77 -33.08 -7.95 -17.71
N ILE A 78 -32.34 -9.00 -18.06
CA ILE A 78 -32.72 -9.90 -19.15
C ILE A 78 -33.89 -10.82 -18.76
N SER A 79 -35.00 -10.74 -19.52
CA SER A 79 -36.12 -11.67 -19.39
C SER A 79 -35.79 -13.02 -20.04
N GLN A 80 -36.08 -14.12 -19.35
CA GLN A 80 -35.68 -15.48 -19.75
C GLN A 80 -36.37 -16.01 -21.03
N ALA A 81 -37.37 -15.31 -21.58
CA ALA A 81 -38.34 -15.91 -22.50
C ALA A 81 -37.77 -16.38 -23.86
N ASP A 82 -36.73 -15.76 -24.44
CA ASP A 82 -36.21 -16.17 -25.78
C ASP A 82 -34.70 -15.94 -26.01
N ALA A 83 -33.94 -15.63 -24.96
CA ALA A 83 -32.55 -15.15 -25.08
C ALA A 83 -31.48 -16.20 -24.72
N GLN A 84 -31.71 -17.49 -24.94
CA GLN A 84 -30.82 -18.55 -24.44
C GLN A 84 -29.35 -18.42 -24.88
N LEU A 85 -29.10 -18.16 -26.16
CA LEU A 85 -27.74 -18.00 -26.68
C LEU A 85 -27.06 -16.76 -26.07
N LEU A 86 -27.79 -15.65 -25.99
CA LEU A 86 -27.35 -14.38 -25.44
C LEU A 86 -27.02 -14.49 -23.94
N ILE A 87 -27.86 -15.17 -23.16
CA ILE A 87 -27.61 -15.47 -21.74
C ILE A 87 -26.35 -16.32 -21.60
N ASN A 88 -26.23 -17.40 -22.37
CA ASN A 88 -25.09 -18.30 -22.31
C ASN A 88 -23.77 -17.59 -22.64
N THR A 89 -23.74 -16.76 -23.69
CA THR A 89 -22.54 -16.01 -24.07
C THR A 89 -22.24 -14.91 -23.05
N ALA A 90 -23.23 -14.17 -22.57
CA ALA A 90 -23.04 -13.11 -21.58
C ALA A 90 -22.54 -13.66 -20.23
N VAL A 91 -23.14 -14.73 -19.70
CA VAL A 91 -22.68 -15.38 -18.45
C VAL A 91 -21.27 -15.96 -18.63
N SER A 92 -20.95 -16.54 -19.79
CA SER A 92 -19.61 -17.11 -20.03
C SER A 92 -18.55 -16.00 -20.12
N ALA A 93 -18.85 -14.90 -20.81
CA ALA A 93 -17.97 -13.74 -20.90
C ALA A 93 -17.78 -13.09 -19.52
N GLU A 94 -18.86 -12.94 -18.74
CA GLU A 94 -18.78 -12.39 -17.39
C GLU A 94 -17.93 -13.26 -16.48
N LYS A 95 -18.19 -14.57 -16.45
CA LYS A 95 -17.38 -15.52 -15.69
C LYS A 95 -15.91 -15.42 -16.08
N ALA A 96 -15.58 -15.41 -17.37
CA ALA A 96 -14.19 -15.32 -17.82
C ALA A 96 -13.51 -14.01 -17.38
N ASP A 97 -14.19 -12.87 -17.55
CA ASP A 97 -13.66 -11.55 -17.16
C ASP A 97 -13.48 -11.45 -15.64
N ARG A 98 -14.49 -11.87 -14.86
CA ARG A 98 -14.44 -11.88 -13.39
C ARG A 98 -13.35 -12.82 -12.88
N SER A 99 -13.24 -14.04 -13.41
CA SER A 99 -12.17 -14.96 -13.01
C SER A 99 -10.78 -14.36 -13.27
N LYS A 100 -10.59 -13.60 -14.36
CA LYS A 100 -9.32 -12.88 -14.61
C LYS A 100 -9.06 -11.78 -13.59
N VAL A 101 -10.06 -10.97 -13.26
CA VAL A 101 -9.96 -9.90 -12.26
C VAL A 101 -9.64 -10.49 -10.88
N PHE A 102 -10.39 -11.50 -10.44
CA PHE A 102 -10.19 -12.16 -9.15
C PHE A 102 -8.78 -12.76 -9.03
N ARG A 103 -8.28 -13.44 -10.07
CA ARG A 103 -6.90 -13.96 -10.08
C ARG A 103 -5.88 -12.84 -9.98
N SER A 104 -6.02 -11.78 -10.76
CA SER A 104 -5.10 -10.65 -10.71
C SER A 104 -5.06 -9.98 -9.33
N VAL A 105 -6.21 -9.85 -8.66
CA VAL A 105 -6.28 -9.28 -7.31
C VAL A 105 -5.69 -10.26 -6.29
N LEU A 106 -5.98 -11.56 -6.41
CA LEU A 106 -5.38 -12.60 -5.56
C LEU A 106 -3.86 -12.62 -5.67
N ASP A 107 -3.32 -12.65 -6.88
CA ASP A 107 -1.87 -12.64 -7.13
C ASP A 107 -1.22 -11.39 -6.50
N GLY A 108 -1.89 -10.23 -6.59
CA GLY A 108 -1.46 -8.99 -5.96
C GLY A 108 -1.44 -9.07 -4.44
N LEU A 109 -2.52 -9.55 -3.82
CA LEU A 109 -2.63 -9.70 -2.37
C LEU A 109 -1.67 -10.76 -1.82
N GLU A 110 -1.48 -11.87 -2.53
CA GLU A 110 -0.53 -12.93 -2.15
C GLU A 110 0.91 -12.45 -2.24
N SER A 111 1.25 -11.69 -3.29
CA SER A 111 2.56 -11.05 -3.41
C SER A 111 2.78 -10.06 -2.27
N MET A 112 1.76 -9.28 -1.91
CA MET A 112 1.80 -8.35 -0.78
C MET A 112 1.99 -9.08 0.55
N GLN A 113 1.30 -10.21 0.75
CA GLN A 113 1.48 -11.05 1.94
C GLN A 113 2.91 -11.60 2.01
N ALA A 114 3.44 -12.13 0.91
CA ALA A 114 4.79 -12.66 0.85
C ALA A 114 5.84 -11.58 1.16
N CYS A 115 5.66 -10.35 0.67
CA CYS A 115 6.49 -9.22 1.06
C CYS A 115 6.40 -8.92 2.56
N CYS A 116 5.20 -8.91 3.13
CA CYS A 116 4.99 -8.62 4.56
C CYS A 116 5.61 -9.70 5.47
N ASP A 117 5.54 -10.97 5.09
CA ASP A 117 6.15 -12.07 5.84
C ASP A 117 7.69 -11.96 5.88
N GLN A 118 8.31 -11.24 4.94
CA GLN A 118 9.76 -10.96 4.92
C GLN A 118 10.16 -9.69 5.69
N LEU A 119 9.20 -8.88 6.13
CA LEU A 119 9.47 -7.67 6.89
C LEU A 119 9.84 -8.02 8.34
N PRO A 120 10.82 -7.30 8.93
CA PRO A 120 11.08 -7.41 10.36
C PRO A 120 9.91 -6.86 11.18
N ASP A 121 9.91 -7.14 12.48
CA ASP A 121 8.82 -6.71 13.38
C ASP A 121 8.78 -5.21 13.63
N TYR A 122 9.88 -4.50 13.34
CA TYR A 122 10.04 -3.07 13.56
C TYR A 122 10.30 -2.35 12.24
N LEU A 123 9.42 -1.42 11.90
CA LEU A 123 9.49 -0.60 10.69
C LEU A 123 9.57 0.87 11.08
N VAL A 124 10.51 1.60 10.49
CA VAL A 124 10.72 3.02 10.74
C VAL A 124 10.46 3.79 9.45
N VAL A 125 9.54 4.75 9.49
CA VAL A 125 9.16 5.60 8.36
C VAL A 125 9.67 7.01 8.66
N PRO A 126 10.80 7.43 8.07
CA PRO A 126 11.34 8.76 8.30
C PRO A 126 10.58 9.82 7.50
N ASP A 127 10.48 11.02 8.07
CA ASP A 127 10.01 12.21 7.37
C ASP A 127 11.13 12.87 6.54
N THR A 128 10.80 13.97 5.86
CA THR A 128 11.80 14.75 5.09
C THR A 128 12.86 15.38 6.00
N ASN A 129 12.48 15.75 7.22
CA ASN A 129 13.38 16.48 8.11
C ASN A 129 14.56 15.63 8.55
N VAL A 130 14.38 14.33 8.76
CA VAL A 130 15.48 13.40 9.06
C VAL A 130 16.57 13.43 7.98
N PHE A 131 16.20 13.63 6.70
CA PHE A 131 17.16 13.66 5.60
C PHE A 131 17.85 14.99 5.39
N LEU A 132 17.19 16.08 5.77
CA LEU A 132 17.64 17.43 5.48
C LEU A 132 18.27 18.13 6.69
N HIS A 133 17.77 17.88 7.90
CA HIS A 133 18.08 18.65 9.10
C HIS A 133 19.09 18.00 10.07
N GLN A 134 19.29 16.69 9.95
CA GLN A 134 20.27 15.98 10.78
C GLN A 134 21.71 16.28 10.36
N GLU A 135 22.64 16.26 11.32
CA GLU A 135 24.07 16.44 11.04
C GLU A 135 24.60 15.31 10.16
N ALA A 136 24.47 14.06 10.64
CA ALA A 136 24.79 12.84 9.90
C ALA A 136 23.76 12.57 8.79
N TYR A 137 24.19 11.91 7.72
CA TYR A 137 23.26 11.49 6.67
C TYR A 137 22.46 10.26 7.10
N PHE A 138 21.28 10.06 6.49
CA PHE A 138 20.35 8.98 6.84
C PHE A 138 20.98 7.57 6.81
N ASP A 139 21.98 7.36 5.96
CA ASP A 139 22.70 6.10 5.78
C ASP A 139 23.86 5.92 6.77
N GLU A 140 24.14 6.93 7.59
CA GLU A 140 25.15 6.95 8.65
C GLU A 140 24.51 6.93 10.06
N LEU A 141 23.18 7.06 10.15
CA LEU A 141 22.46 7.04 11.43
C LEU A 141 22.42 5.64 12.04
N ASP A 142 22.60 5.56 13.36
CA ASP A 142 22.36 4.35 14.15
C ASP A 142 20.86 4.22 14.44
N TRP A 143 20.13 3.70 13.44
CA TRP A 143 18.68 3.58 13.52
C TRP A 143 18.19 2.67 14.65
N ASP A 144 18.96 1.64 15.00
CA ASP A 144 18.58 0.72 16.07
C ASP A 144 18.73 1.34 17.46
N GLU A 145 19.79 2.13 17.68
CA GLU A 145 19.92 2.97 18.87
C GLU A 145 18.81 4.02 18.94
N LEU A 146 18.57 4.74 17.84
CA LEU A 146 17.54 5.80 17.78
C LEU A 146 16.12 5.25 18.03
N ALA A 147 15.80 4.09 17.46
CA ALA A 147 14.51 3.43 17.69
C ALA A 147 14.38 2.83 19.09
N GLY A 148 15.48 2.67 19.83
CA GLY A 148 15.50 1.97 21.11
C GLY A 148 15.18 0.48 20.98
N VAL A 149 15.54 -0.13 19.85
CA VAL A 149 15.17 -1.52 19.50
C VAL A 149 16.43 -2.36 19.34
N SER A 150 16.51 -3.48 20.06
CA SER A 150 17.65 -4.41 19.98
C SER A 150 17.49 -5.49 18.90
N ALA A 151 16.39 -5.47 18.15
CA ALA A 151 16.03 -6.42 17.09
C ALA A 151 16.30 -5.87 15.69
N ASN A 152 16.10 -6.69 14.66
CA ASN A 152 16.18 -6.24 13.28
C ASN A 152 15.08 -5.22 12.99
N LEU A 153 15.42 -4.16 12.27
CA LEU A 153 14.48 -3.14 11.81
C LEU A 153 14.65 -2.84 10.32
N ARG A 154 13.59 -2.29 9.74
CA ARG A 154 13.64 -1.76 8.37
C ARG A 154 13.19 -0.32 8.30
N VAL A 155 14.05 0.52 7.74
CA VAL A 155 13.74 1.89 7.38
C VAL A 155 13.00 1.88 6.04
N MET A 156 11.76 2.33 6.05
CA MET A 156 10.84 2.33 4.91
C MET A 156 10.73 3.76 4.38
N LEU A 157 11.48 4.08 3.32
CA LEU A 157 11.58 5.45 2.79
C LEU A 157 10.37 5.81 1.92
N PRO A 158 9.48 6.74 2.34
CA PRO A 158 8.31 7.11 1.55
C PRO A 158 8.69 7.83 0.26
N MET A 159 7.95 7.56 -0.81
CA MET A 159 8.07 8.33 -2.06
C MET A 159 7.77 9.82 -1.86
N ALA A 160 6.91 10.19 -0.90
CA ALA A 160 6.66 11.58 -0.52
C ALA A 160 7.94 12.31 -0.09
N VAL A 161 8.77 11.66 0.72
CA VAL A 161 10.07 12.20 1.15
C VAL A 161 11.03 12.34 -0.02
N VAL A 162 11.09 11.35 -0.92
CA VAL A 162 11.94 11.43 -2.13
C VAL A 162 11.55 12.65 -3.00
N ARG A 163 10.24 12.92 -3.13
CA ARG A 163 9.74 14.10 -3.85
C ARG A 163 10.12 15.41 -3.15
N GLU A 164 9.97 15.50 -1.83
CA GLU A 164 10.36 16.67 -1.06
C GLU A 164 11.87 16.95 -1.14
N ILE A 165 12.71 15.90 -1.08
CA ILE A 165 14.16 16.03 -1.30
C ILE A 165 14.45 16.58 -2.72
N ASP A 166 13.72 16.15 -3.75
CA ASP A 166 13.89 16.70 -5.10
C ASP A 166 13.50 18.18 -5.19
N LYS A 167 12.37 18.57 -4.58
CA LYS A 167 11.94 19.98 -4.46
C LYS A 167 12.99 20.81 -3.72
N GLY A 168 13.59 20.28 -2.65
CA GLY A 168 14.65 20.92 -1.87
C GLY A 168 15.87 21.35 -2.70
N LYS A 169 16.15 20.69 -3.84
CA LYS A 169 17.23 21.09 -4.77
C LYS A 169 16.99 22.44 -5.46
N ARG A 170 15.76 22.96 -5.40
CA ARG A 170 15.33 24.24 -5.95
C ARG A 170 15.12 25.31 -4.88
N ALA A 171 15.40 25.00 -3.61
CA ALA A 171 15.32 25.96 -2.52
C ALA A 171 16.18 27.21 -2.81
N GLN A 172 15.71 28.36 -2.30
CA GLN A 172 16.41 29.64 -2.46
C GLN A 172 17.83 29.57 -1.90
N ALA A 173 18.74 30.29 -2.56
CA ALA A 173 20.12 30.41 -2.09
C ALA A 173 20.13 31.09 -0.71
N GLY A 174 20.81 30.49 0.26
CA GLY A 174 20.97 31.03 1.62
C GLY A 174 20.05 30.44 2.68
N LYS A 175 19.06 29.59 2.34
CA LYS A 175 18.32 28.82 3.35
C LYS A 175 19.26 27.77 3.95
N LYS A 176 19.65 27.97 5.21
CA LYS A 176 20.45 27.03 5.99
C LYS A 176 19.61 25.82 6.40
N VAL A 177 20.29 24.70 6.60
CA VAL A 177 19.69 23.46 7.09
C VAL A 177 19.07 23.71 8.46
N SER A 178 19.84 24.16 9.43
CA SER A 178 19.33 24.52 10.76
C SER A 178 20.19 25.64 11.33
N ASP A 179 19.83 26.13 12.52
CA ASP A 179 20.70 27.08 13.25
C ASP A 179 22.04 26.45 13.65
N SER A 180 22.06 25.12 13.83
CA SER A 180 23.25 24.31 14.13
C SER A 180 24.01 23.86 12.88
N ASN A 181 23.41 23.93 11.69
CA ASN A 181 24.01 23.46 10.44
C ASN A 181 23.94 24.52 9.33
N ASP A 182 25.07 25.18 9.11
CA ASP A 182 25.27 26.22 8.10
C ASP A 182 25.23 25.71 6.65
N GLN A 183 25.17 24.39 6.44
CA GLN A 183 25.03 23.84 5.10
C GLN A 183 23.74 24.37 4.44
N PRO A 184 23.79 24.82 3.17
CA PRO A 184 22.58 25.20 2.47
C PRO A 184 21.68 23.98 2.25
N VAL A 185 20.37 24.10 2.53
CA VAL A 185 19.36 23.04 2.30
C VAL A 185 19.47 22.49 0.88
N ARG A 186 19.67 23.38 -0.09
CA ARG A 186 19.85 23.01 -1.51
C ARG A 186 21.01 22.04 -1.73
N SER A 187 22.14 22.26 -1.05
CA SER A 187 23.32 21.41 -1.16
C SER A 187 23.10 20.07 -0.48
N ARG A 188 22.49 20.09 0.71
CA ARG A 188 22.09 18.89 1.44
C ARG A 188 21.16 18.00 0.61
N ALA A 189 20.07 18.58 0.08
CA ALA A 189 19.10 17.87 -0.75
C ALA A 189 19.72 17.24 -2.01
N ARG A 190 20.68 17.92 -2.64
CA ARG A 190 21.43 17.36 -3.79
C ARG A 190 22.28 16.15 -3.39
N GLN A 191 22.97 16.23 -2.26
CA GLN A 191 23.83 15.16 -1.76
C GLN A 191 22.99 13.96 -1.30
N THR A 192 21.95 14.19 -0.51
CA THR A 192 21.00 13.14 -0.10
C THR A 192 20.39 12.45 -1.32
N SER A 193 19.91 13.21 -2.32
CA SER A 193 19.35 12.59 -3.53
C SER A 193 20.39 11.80 -4.33
N LYS A 194 21.66 12.23 -4.34
CA LYS A 194 22.74 11.45 -4.97
C LYS A 194 22.91 10.11 -4.24
N ARG A 195 23.02 10.13 -2.92
CA ARG A 195 23.13 8.92 -2.09
C ARG A 195 21.95 7.97 -2.30
N LEU A 196 20.71 8.50 -2.33
CA LEU A 196 19.52 7.69 -2.61
C LEU A 196 19.58 6.99 -3.97
N ARG A 197 20.01 7.68 -5.03
CA ARG A 197 20.13 7.06 -6.37
C ARG A 197 21.24 6.00 -6.44
N GLU A 198 22.35 6.22 -5.74
CA GLU A 198 23.44 5.25 -5.66
C GLU A 198 23.04 4.02 -4.84
N MET A 199 22.27 4.22 -3.78
CA MET A 199 21.75 3.17 -2.91
C MET A 199 20.66 2.34 -3.59
N PHE A 200 19.77 2.99 -4.35
CA PHE A 200 18.63 2.36 -5.03
C PHE A 200 18.75 2.52 -6.55
N PRO A 201 19.63 1.76 -7.22
CA PRO A 201 19.69 1.74 -8.69
C PRO A 201 18.40 1.15 -9.31
N TYR A 202 17.70 0.31 -8.55
CA TYR A 202 16.38 -0.23 -8.85
C TYR A 202 15.46 -0.04 -7.65
N VAL A 203 14.14 -0.01 -7.89
CA VAL A 203 13.12 0.36 -6.89
C VAL A 203 12.80 -0.75 -5.87
N ASP A 204 13.19 -1.99 -6.16
CA ASP A 204 12.90 -3.21 -5.40
C ASP A 204 14.09 -3.67 -4.54
N VAL A 205 15.12 -2.83 -4.41
CA VAL A 205 16.34 -3.19 -3.68
C VAL A 205 16.17 -2.93 -2.19
N VAL A 206 16.38 -3.97 -1.38
CA VAL A 206 16.63 -3.84 0.06
C VAL A 206 18.13 -3.68 0.27
N LYS A 207 18.54 -2.60 0.94
CA LYS A 207 19.94 -2.37 1.31
C LYS A 207 20.16 -2.57 2.80
N VAL A 208 21.29 -3.18 3.14
CA VAL A 208 21.72 -3.35 4.53
C VAL A 208 22.58 -2.15 4.91
N LEU A 209 22.18 -1.40 5.93
CA LEU A 209 22.95 -0.27 6.48
C LEU A 209 23.88 -0.74 7.60
N SER A 210 23.39 -1.65 8.45
CA SER A 210 24.14 -2.25 9.55
C SER A 210 23.71 -3.72 9.76
N ASN A 211 24.31 -4.43 10.70
CA ASN A 211 23.95 -5.83 10.98
C ASN A 211 22.47 -6.04 11.35
N ARG A 212 21.78 -5.01 11.85
CA ARG A 212 20.37 -5.07 12.28
C ARG A 212 19.45 -4.14 11.49
N THR A 213 20.01 -3.22 10.73
CA THR A 213 19.25 -2.19 10.03
C THR A 213 19.33 -2.39 8.52
N SER A 214 18.16 -2.46 7.90
CA SER A 214 18.00 -2.43 6.45
C SER A 214 17.13 -1.25 6.03
N VAL A 215 17.23 -0.85 4.77
CA VAL A 215 16.46 0.24 4.18
C VAL A 215 15.89 -0.18 2.84
N GLU A 216 14.65 0.24 2.57
CA GLU A 216 13.91 -0.05 1.35
C GLU A 216 13.01 1.15 0.99
N LEU A 217 12.69 1.31 -0.30
CA LEU A 217 11.71 2.31 -0.74
C LEU A 217 10.29 1.83 -0.45
N LEU A 218 9.50 2.65 0.25
CA LEU A 218 8.07 2.47 0.40
C LEU A 218 7.35 3.02 -0.84
N LEU A 219 7.20 2.17 -1.85
CA LEU A 219 6.60 2.52 -3.14
C LEU A 219 5.10 2.78 -3.05
N ASP A 220 4.64 3.77 -3.81
CA ASP A 220 3.23 4.08 -3.97
C ASP A 220 2.57 3.15 -5.01
N PRO A 221 1.30 2.73 -4.80
CA PRO A 221 0.57 1.97 -5.80
C PRO A 221 0.39 2.77 -7.09
N VAL A 222 0.26 2.06 -8.21
CA VAL A 222 -0.02 2.69 -9.51
C VAL A 222 -1.37 3.38 -9.45
N GLY A 223 -1.41 4.68 -9.76
CA GLY A 223 -2.62 5.51 -9.67
C GLY A 223 -2.83 6.19 -8.32
N HIS A 224 -1.88 6.05 -7.37
CA HIS A 224 -1.87 6.82 -6.12
C HIS A 224 -1.95 8.32 -6.39
N LYS A 225 -2.87 9.00 -5.69
CA LYS A 225 -3.02 10.45 -5.77
C LYS A 225 -2.26 11.08 -4.62
N HIS A 226 -1.26 11.88 -4.96
CA HIS A 226 -0.48 12.62 -3.96
C HIS A 226 -1.37 13.62 -3.22
N LEU A 227 -1.14 13.74 -1.92
CA LEU A 227 -1.75 14.81 -1.13
C LEU A 227 -0.95 16.10 -1.33
N GLU A 228 -1.60 17.24 -1.12
CA GLU A 228 -0.91 18.54 -1.16
C GLU A 228 0.11 18.66 -0.03
N ASP A 229 -0.24 18.12 1.14
CA ASP A 229 0.61 18.07 2.31
C ASP A 229 1.38 16.74 2.37
N ALA A 230 2.71 16.82 2.32
CA ALA A 230 3.58 15.64 2.33
C ALA A 230 3.53 14.90 3.66
N ASP A 231 3.31 15.62 4.76
CA ASP A 231 3.31 15.05 6.10
C ASP A 231 2.08 14.15 6.32
N SER A 232 0.91 14.65 5.94
CA SER A 232 -0.33 13.86 5.88
C SER A 232 -0.17 12.61 5.01
N GLU A 233 0.51 12.74 3.85
CA GLU A 233 0.76 11.58 2.99
C GLU A 233 1.66 10.56 3.70
N ILE A 234 2.76 10.97 4.33
CA ILE A 234 3.66 10.08 5.06
C ILE A 234 2.91 9.31 6.16
N ILE A 235 2.04 9.98 6.92
CA ILE A 235 1.20 9.34 7.95
C ILE A 235 0.25 8.32 7.34
N GLU A 236 -0.45 8.66 6.25
CA GLU A 236 -1.36 7.74 5.55
C GLU A 236 -0.62 6.48 5.08
N ARG A 237 0.55 6.65 4.47
CA ARG A 237 1.37 5.52 3.98
C ARG A 237 1.90 4.67 5.13
N ALA A 238 2.27 5.27 6.25
CA ALA A 238 2.71 4.54 7.45
C ALA A 238 1.56 3.76 8.12
N MET A 239 0.36 4.33 8.19
CA MET A 239 -0.83 3.62 8.69
C MET A 239 -1.20 2.45 7.78
N ALA A 240 -1.16 2.65 6.47
CA ALA A 240 -1.43 1.60 5.50
C ALA A 240 -0.40 0.46 5.64
N LEU A 241 0.89 0.80 5.78
CA LEU A 241 1.96 -0.16 6.07
C LEU A 241 1.70 -0.93 7.37
N LYS A 242 1.32 -0.26 8.46
CA LYS A 242 1.00 -0.90 9.76
C LYS A 242 -0.18 -1.87 9.63
N THR A 243 -1.21 -1.46 8.91
CA THR A 243 -2.43 -2.24 8.71
C THR A 243 -2.14 -3.51 7.93
N VAL A 244 -1.43 -3.40 6.82
CA VAL A 244 -1.14 -4.52 5.92
C VAL A 244 -0.09 -5.46 6.53
N SER A 245 0.98 -4.92 7.11
CA SER A 245 2.10 -5.71 7.62
C SER A 245 1.85 -6.29 9.03
N ARG A 246 0.93 -5.69 9.79
CA ARG A 246 0.70 -5.97 11.22
C ARG A 246 1.97 -5.86 12.08
N LYS A 247 2.98 -5.13 11.60
CA LYS A 247 4.23 -4.86 12.31
C LYS A 247 4.14 -3.57 13.11
N GLU A 248 5.10 -3.38 14.01
CA GLU A 248 5.25 -2.13 14.74
C GLU A 248 5.85 -1.07 13.83
N VAL A 249 5.08 -0.01 13.54
CA VAL A 249 5.50 1.10 12.68
C VAL A 249 5.76 2.35 13.51
N TYR A 250 6.94 2.93 13.29
CA TYR A 250 7.43 4.14 13.94
C TYR A 250 7.58 5.26 12.90
N ILE A 251 7.17 6.48 13.24
CA ILE A 251 7.51 7.68 12.49
C ILE A 251 8.80 8.26 13.06
N ALA A 252 9.81 8.45 12.21
CA ALA A 252 11.05 9.12 12.56
C ALA A 252 10.98 10.59 12.13
N THR A 253 10.99 11.51 13.10
CA THR A 253 10.80 12.94 12.83
C THR A 253 11.39 13.80 13.95
N GLY A 254 11.86 15.01 13.62
CA GLY A 254 12.11 16.08 14.59
C GLY A 254 10.89 16.97 14.82
N ASP A 255 10.00 17.06 13.83
CA ASP A 255 8.90 18.05 13.83
C ASP A 255 7.80 17.70 14.84
N GLY A 256 7.51 18.64 15.75
CA GLY A 256 6.51 18.45 16.80
C GLY A 256 5.07 18.25 16.30
N HIS A 257 4.69 18.84 15.17
CA HIS A 257 3.39 18.63 14.55
C HIS A 257 3.27 17.20 14.02
N MET A 258 4.30 16.71 13.31
CA MET A 258 4.38 15.32 12.85
C MET A 258 4.34 14.32 14.01
N GLN A 259 5.05 14.59 15.11
CA GLN A 259 5.00 13.74 16.30
C GLN A 259 3.58 13.64 16.88
N PHE A 260 2.82 14.75 16.88
CA PHE A 260 1.43 14.76 17.33
C PHE A 260 0.52 13.97 16.37
N MET A 261 0.64 14.20 15.07
CA MET A 261 -0.12 13.51 14.04
C MET A 261 0.11 11.99 14.07
N ALA A 262 1.36 11.56 14.23
CA ALA A 262 1.71 10.15 14.38
C ALA A 262 1.00 9.50 15.59
N LYS A 263 1.00 10.18 16.75
CA LYS A 263 0.34 9.67 17.95
C LYS A 263 -1.18 9.58 17.79
N VAL A 264 -1.82 10.57 17.15
CA VAL A 264 -3.26 10.53 16.83
C VAL A 264 -3.60 9.36 15.91
N ALA A 265 -2.73 9.08 14.93
CA ALA A 265 -2.84 7.92 14.04
C ALA A 265 -2.50 6.57 14.72
N GLY A 266 -2.17 6.57 16.02
CA GLY A 266 -1.77 5.36 16.74
C GLY A 266 -0.41 4.78 16.32
N LEU A 267 0.45 5.59 15.70
CA LEU A 267 1.82 5.25 15.35
C LEU A 267 2.77 5.62 16.50
N LYS A 268 3.88 4.88 16.61
CA LYS A 268 4.96 5.21 17.54
C LYS A 268 5.88 6.27 16.93
N VAL A 269 6.68 6.92 17.75
CA VAL A 269 7.56 8.02 17.31
C VAL A 269 9.00 7.73 17.73
N VAL A 270 9.92 7.93 16.80
CA VAL A 270 11.37 8.08 17.03
C VAL A 270 11.68 9.57 16.87
N ALA A 271 11.87 10.25 18.00
CA ALA A 271 12.08 11.68 18.04
C ALA A 271 13.55 12.01 17.79
N PHE A 272 13.79 12.93 16.85
CA PHE A 272 15.11 13.54 16.68
C PHE A 272 15.18 14.87 17.42
N PRO A 273 16.36 15.28 17.92
CA PRO A 273 16.55 16.64 18.40
C PRO A 273 16.35 17.63 17.23
N ASP A 274 15.73 18.77 17.55
CA ASP A 274 15.62 19.93 16.65
C ASP A 274 16.97 20.64 16.44
#